data_AF-A0A167P450-F1
#
_entry.id   AF-A0A167P450-F1
#
_cell.length_a   1.000
_cell.length_b   1.000
_cell.length_c   1.000
_cell.angle_alpha   90.00
_cell.angle_beta   90.00
_cell.angle_gamma   90.00
#
_symmetry.space_group_name_H-M   'P 1'
#
loop_
_entity.id
_entity.type
_entity.pdbx_description
1 polymer ?
#
loop_
_entity_poly.entity_id
_entity_poly.type
_entity_poly.pdbx_seq_one_letter_code
_entity_poly.pdbx_strand_id
1 'polypeptide(L)'
;MKPFNMFGRGRPLRFAVTIACQITFILFGYDQGVFSGIVGDKDFLNTFGNPNSGLEGIIVSIYNLGCFAGCGLAFLFAERTGRRRALWFAMGFIVVGASLQASAFTVPHIMVARFVTGLGSGIETSTAPMYQSELCDAKYRGRLVSSQPLFVGVGIEIAYTLQHYIIC
;
A
#
# COMPACT_ATOMS: atom_id res chain seq x y z
N MET A 1 -18.67 22.54 -3.69
CA MET A 1 -17.39 22.26 -3.01
C MET A 1 -16.27 23.00 -3.74
N LYS A 2 -15.70 24.05 -3.14
CA LYS A 2 -14.57 24.83 -3.70
C LYS A 2 -13.32 23.93 -3.77
N PRO A 3 -12.57 23.87 -4.89
CA PRO A 3 -11.34 23.09 -4.93
C PRO A 3 -10.30 23.74 -4.01
N PHE A 4 -9.86 22.99 -3.01
CA PHE A 4 -8.79 23.37 -2.09
C PHE A 4 -7.49 23.54 -2.90
N ASN A 5 -7.12 24.79 -3.19
CA ASN A 5 -6.02 25.17 -4.07
C ASN A 5 -4.88 25.77 -3.22
N MET A 6 -4.24 24.92 -2.41
CA MET A 6 -3.16 25.32 -1.49
C MET A 6 -1.78 25.36 -2.16
N PHE A 7 -1.62 24.71 -3.33
CA PHE A 7 -0.44 24.83 -4.19
C PHE A 7 -0.91 25.35 -5.56
N GLY A 8 -0.33 26.47 -6.02
CA GLY A 8 -0.72 27.10 -7.28
C GLY A 8 -0.59 26.20 -8.52
N ARG A 9 -1.19 26.62 -9.65
CA ARG A 9 -1.09 25.94 -10.95
C ARG A 9 0.36 25.98 -11.46
N GLY A 10 1.06 24.84 -11.52
CA GLY A 10 2.39 24.76 -12.15
C GLY A 10 3.24 23.52 -11.83
N ARG A 11 4.54 23.62 -12.19
CA ARG A 11 5.60 22.64 -11.86
C ARG A 11 5.70 22.22 -10.38
N PRO A 12 5.50 23.09 -9.37
CA PRO A 12 5.61 22.67 -7.97
C PRO A 12 4.51 21.69 -7.54
N LEU A 13 3.28 21.82 -8.06
CA LEU A 13 2.20 20.86 -7.77
C LEU A 13 2.51 19.49 -8.38
N ARG A 14 3.07 19.45 -9.59
CA ARG A 14 3.52 18.21 -10.22
C ARG A 14 4.59 17.51 -9.40
N PHE A 15 5.58 18.27 -8.90
CA PHE A 15 6.61 17.74 -8.02
C PHE A 15 6.05 17.21 -6.70
N ALA A 16 5.18 17.97 -6.03
CA ALA A 16 4.55 17.55 -4.78
C ALA A 16 3.76 16.24 -4.94
N VAL A 17 3.01 16.11 -6.04
CA VAL A 17 2.28 14.89 -6.38
C VAL A 17 3.22 13.72 -6.65
N THR A 18 4.29 13.93 -7.43
CA THR A 18 5.27 12.88 -7.71
C THR A 18 5.96 12.38 -6.44
N ILE A 19 6.34 13.29 -5.53
CA ILE A 19 6.92 12.94 -4.23
C ILE A 19 5.89 12.17 -3.39
N ALA A 20 4.64 12.63 -3.34
CA ALA A 20 3.58 11.92 -2.63
C ALA A 20 3.40 10.48 -3.15
N CYS A 21 3.34 10.30 -4.48
CA CYS A 21 3.29 8.96 -5.07
C CYS A 21 4.50 8.09 -4.70
N GLN A 22 5.71 8.66 -4.68
CA GLN A 22 6.90 7.90 -4.26
C GLN A 22 6.83 7.49 -2.79
N ILE A 23 6.42 8.38 -1.88
CA ILE A 23 6.23 8.08 -0.46
C ILE A 23 5.20 6.96 -0.29
N THR A 24 4.12 7.00 -1.06
CA THR A 24 3.09 5.97 -1.10
C THR A 24 3.67 4.59 -1.47
N PHE A 25 4.54 4.50 -2.49
CA PHE A 25 5.23 3.25 -2.83
C PHE A 25 6.23 2.78 -1.75
N ILE A 26 6.90 3.70 -1.06
CA ILE A 26 7.75 3.35 0.08
C ILE A 26 6.91 2.76 1.20
N LEU A 27 5.76 3.37 1.52
CA LEU A 27 4.83 2.90 2.55
C LEU A 27 4.27 1.51 2.20
N PHE A 28 3.93 1.28 0.93
CA PHE A 28 3.50 -0.03 0.44
C PHE A 28 4.60 -1.10 0.62
N GLY A 29 5.86 -0.76 0.29
CA GLY A 29 7.00 -1.64 0.54
C GLY A 29 7.23 -1.91 2.03
N TYR A 30 7.04 -0.89 2.87
CA TYR A 30 7.15 -1.03 4.32
C TYR A 30 6.09 -1.98 4.90
N ASP A 31 4.81 -1.87 4.52
CA ASP A 31 3.72 -2.76 4.98
C ASP A 31 4.01 -4.24 4.66
N GLN A 32 4.56 -4.48 3.46
CA GLN A 32 4.99 -5.81 3.03
C GLN A 32 6.21 -6.32 3.82
N GLY A 33 7.23 -5.47 4.01
CA GLY A 33 8.46 -5.83 4.72
C GLY A 33 8.23 -6.11 6.20
N VAL A 34 7.44 -5.27 6.87
CA VAL A 34 7.10 -5.43 8.29
C VAL A 34 6.35 -6.74 8.53
N PHE A 35 5.37 -7.08 7.68
CA PHE A 35 4.63 -8.33 7.89
C PHE A 35 5.48 -9.58 7.65
N SER A 36 6.39 -9.51 6.68
CA SER A 36 7.39 -10.56 6.45
C SER A 36 8.31 -10.75 7.67
N GLY A 37 8.57 -9.69 8.44
CA GLY A 37 9.31 -9.76 9.70
C GLY A 37 8.49 -10.30 10.88
N ILE A 38 7.21 -9.91 10.99
CA ILE A 38 6.34 -10.26 12.12
C ILE A 38 5.82 -11.70 12.03
N VAL A 39 5.65 -12.26 10.83
CA VAL A 39 5.07 -13.61 10.66
C VAL A 39 5.88 -14.70 11.37
N GLY A 40 7.19 -14.52 11.52
CA GLY A 40 8.07 -15.46 12.24
C GLY A 40 8.30 -15.11 13.71
N ASP A 41 7.65 -14.07 14.23
CA ASP A 41 7.91 -13.57 15.58
C ASP A 41 7.16 -14.37 16.67
N LYS A 42 7.82 -14.54 17.82
CA LYS A 42 7.29 -15.32 18.95
C LYS A 42 6.07 -14.67 19.58
N ASP A 43 5.95 -13.35 19.54
CA ASP A 43 4.79 -12.63 20.08
C ASP A 43 3.57 -12.80 19.18
N PHE A 44 3.77 -12.91 17.86
CA PHE A 44 2.72 -13.25 16.91
C PHE A 44 2.25 -14.70 17.11
N LEU A 45 3.18 -15.66 17.20
CA LEU A 45 2.87 -17.06 17.43
C LEU A 45 2.14 -17.31 18.77
N ASN A 46 2.54 -16.60 19.84
CA ASN A 46 1.88 -16.70 21.14
C ASN A 46 0.48 -16.07 21.16
N THR A 47 0.28 -14.95 20.45
CA THR A 47 -1.02 -14.28 20.36
C THR A 47 -2.02 -15.05 19.50
N PHE A 48 -1.56 -15.72 18.44
CA PHE A 48 -2.40 -16.46 17.50
C PHE A 48 -2.46 -17.97 17.76
N GLY A 49 -1.83 -18.46 18.84
CA GLY A 49 -1.96 -19.84 19.31
C GLY A 49 -1.24 -20.87 18.45
N ASN A 50 0.01 -20.60 18.05
CA ASN A 50 0.82 -21.44 17.15
C ASN A 50 0.07 -21.82 15.86
N PRO A 51 -0.24 -20.86 14.98
CA PRO A 51 -0.76 -21.17 13.66
C PRO A 51 0.20 -22.12 12.92
N ASN A 52 -0.32 -23.24 12.42
CA ASN A 52 0.43 -24.15 11.55
C ASN A 52 0.96 -23.36 10.33
N SER A 53 2.14 -23.69 9.78
CA SER A 53 2.78 -22.94 8.68
C SER A 53 1.87 -22.73 7.46
N GLY A 54 0.87 -23.61 7.27
CA GLY A 54 -0.17 -23.42 6.26
C GLY A 54 -1.10 -22.22 6.51
N LEU A 55 -1.44 -21.91 7.77
CA LEU A 55 -2.27 -20.76 8.13
C LEU A 55 -1.52 -19.44 7.94
N GLU A 56 -0.23 -19.37 8.29
CA GLU A 56 0.60 -18.19 8.03
C GLU A 56 0.66 -17.87 6.54
N GLY A 57 0.88 -18.90 5.71
CA GLY A 57 0.84 -18.75 4.25
C GLY A 57 -0.51 -18.26 3.73
N ILE A 58 -1.62 -18.72 4.32
CA ILE A 58 -2.97 -18.24 3.97
C ILE A 58 -3.14 -16.76 4.36
N ILE A 59 -2.65 -16.33 5.52
CA ILE A 59 -2.76 -14.93 5.98
C ILE A 59 -1.94 -14.00 5.06
N VAL A 60 -0.74 -14.40 4.64
CA VAL A 60 0.05 -13.62 3.67
C VAL A 60 -0.64 -13.60 2.30
N SER A 61 -1.18 -14.74 1.85
CA SER A 61 -1.80 -14.86 0.53
C SER A 61 -3.12 -14.09 0.41
N ILE A 62 -3.89 -13.93 1.50
CA ILE A 62 -5.17 -13.21 1.45
C ILE A 62 -4.99 -11.71 1.13
N TYR A 63 -3.83 -11.14 1.47
CA TYR A 63 -3.48 -9.78 1.07
C TYR A 63 -3.32 -9.68 -0.46
N ASN A 64 -2.63 -10.65 -1.07
CA ASN A 64 -2.48 -10.70 -2.53
C ASN A 64 -3.82 -10.92 -3.23
N LEU A 65 -4.71 -11.74 -2.66
CA LEU A 65 -6.08 -11.91 -3.15
C LEU A 65 -6.88 -10.60 -3.05
N GLY A 66 -6.75 -9.87 -1.95
CA GLY A 66 -7.33 -8.53 -1.77
C GLY A 66 -6.78 -7.54 -2.79
N CYS A 67 -5.48 -7.56 -3.05
CA CYS A 67 -4.84 -6.72 -4.07
C CYS A 67 -5.38 -7.02 -5.47
N PHE A 68 -5.55 -8.29 -5.83
CA PHE A 68 -6.13 -8.69 -7.11
C PHE A 68 -7.58 -8.17 -7.27
N ALA A 69 -8.40 -8.34 -6.24
CA ALA A 69 -9.77 -7.80 -6.22
C ALA A 69 -9.78 -6.26 -6.28
N GLY A 70 -8.84 -5.61 -5.58
CA GLY A 70 -8.66 -4.15 -5.56
C GLY A 70 -8.28 -3.60 -6.94
N CYS A 71 -7.37 -4.27 -7.66
CA CYS A 71 -7.03 -3.94 -9.03
C CYS A 71 -8.22 -4.06 -9.98
N GLY A 72 -9.04 -5.12 -9.84
CA GLY A 72 -10.27 -5.29 -10.62
C GLY A 72 -11.28 -4.16 -10.37
N LEU A 73 -11.48 -3.79 -9.10
CA LEU A 73 -12.33 -2.64 -8.72
C LEU A 73 -11.76 -1.34 -9.26
N ALA A 74 -10.45 -1.13 -9.16
CA ALA A 74 -9.78 0.05 -9.69
C ALA A 74 -9.96 0.17 -11.19
N PHE A 75 -9.88 -0.93 -11.94
CA PHE A 75 -10.10 -0.92 -13.38
C PHE A 75 -11.50 -0.46 -13.76
N LEU A 76 -12.54 -0.98 -13.09
CA LEU A 76 -13.93 -0.61 -13.32
C LEU A 76 -14.26 0.83 -12.87
N PHE A 77 -13.67 1.28 -11.75
CA PHE A 77 -13.93 2.61 -11.19
C PHE A 77 -13.01 3.70 -11.76
N ALA A 78 -11.88 3.35 -12.40
CA ALA A 78 -10.91 4.32 -12.90
C ALA A 78 -11.50 5.23 -13.98
N GLU A 79 -12.33 4.70 -14.88
CA GLU A 79 -12.96 5.50 -15.95
C GLU A 79 -14.01 6.46 -15.41
N ARG A 80 -14.76 6.09 -14.36
CA ARG A 80 -15.86 6.91 -13.82
C ARG A 80 -15.46 7.89 -12.73
N THR A 81 -14.45 7.56 -11.93
CA THR A 81 -14.21 8.26 -10.64
C THR A 81 -13.11 9.33 -10.75
N GLY A 82 -12.27 9.26 -11.77
CA GLY A 82 -11.12 10.14 -11.95
C GLY A 82 -9.97 9.81 -10.99
N ARG A 83 -8.73 9.92 -11.48
CA ARG A 83 -7.50 9.46 -10.78
C ARG A 83 -7.35 9.99 -9.36
N ARG A 84 -7.64 11.28 -9.16
CA ARG A 84 -7.47 11.93 -7.85
C ARG A 84 -8.43 11.36 -6.81
N ARG A 85 -9.71 11.14 -7.17
CA ARG A 85 -10.70 10.61 -6.22
C ARG A 85 -10.47 9.13 -5.94
N ALA A 86 -10.05 8.35 -6.94
CA ALA A 86 -9.66 6.96 -6.75
C ALA A 86 -8.57 6.80 -5.68
N LEU A 87 -7.55 7.68 -5.70
CA LEU A 87 -6.50 7.67 -4.67
C LEU A 87 -7.03 8.01 -3.27
N TRP A 88 -7.95 8.97 -3.15
CA TRP A 88 -8.60 9.27 -1.86
C TRP A 88 -9.43 8.09 -1.33
N PHE A 89 -10.14 7.39 -2.19
CA PHE A 89 -10.85 6.16 -1.80
C PHE A 89 -9.89 5.07 -1.35
N ALA A 90 -8.79 4.85 -2.10
CA ALA A 90 -7.76 3.88 -1.75
C ALA A 90 -7.18 4.14 -0.35
N MET A 91 -6.79 5.38 -0.07
CA MET A 91 -6.29 5.77 1.25
C MET A 91 -7.32 5.54 2.36
N GLY A 92 -8.61 5.78 2.10
CA GLY A 92 -9.69 5.47 3.04
C GLY A 92 -9.75 3.98 3.41
N PHE A 93 -9.67 3.10 2.41
CA PHE A 93 -9.63 1.65 2.64
C PHE A 93 -8.37 1.22 3.40
N ILE A 94 -7.21 1.79 3.10
CA ILE A 94 -5.95 1.50 3.80
C ILE A 94 -6.03 1.93 5.27
N VAL A 95 -6.56 3.12 5.56
CA VAL A 95 -6.70 3.61 6.95
C VAL A 95 -7.66 2.73 7.75
N VAL A 96 -8.80 2.34 7.16
CA VAL A 96 -9.75 1.41 7.80
C VAL A 96 -9.10 0.04 8.03
N GLY A 97 -8.39 -0.48 7.03
CA GLY A 97 -7.67 -1.75 7.13
C GLY A 97 -6.58 -1.72 8.21
N ALA A 98 -5.75 -0.67 8.25
CA ALA A 98 -4.72 -0.49 9.26
C ALA A 98 -5.30 -0.36 10.67
N SER A 99 -6.43 0.35 10.81
CA SER A 99 -7.13 0.47 12.10
C SER A 99 -7.64 -0.90 12.59
N LEU A 100 -8.20 -1.71 11.67
CA LEU A 100 -8.64 -3.07 11.97
C LEU A 100 -7.48 -4.00 12.32
N GLN A 101 -6.33 -3.84 11.66
CA GLN A 101 -5.12 -4.60 11.98
C GLN A 101 -4.60 -4.25 13.38
N ALA A 102 -4.62 -2.97 13.77
CA ALA A 102 -4.19 -2.52 15.08
C ALA A 102 -5.10 -3.02 16.23
N SER A 103 -6.39 -3.24 15.96
CA SER A 103 -7.35 -3.78 16.94
C SER A 103 -7.52 -5.30 16.90
N ALA A 104 -6.76 -6.02 16.07
CA ALA A 104 -6.97 -7.44 15.86
C ALA A 104 -6.38 -8.29 17.00
N PHE A 105 -7.24 -9.03 17.70
CA PHE A 105 -6.86 -9.98 18.76
C PHE A 105 -7.02 -11.46 18.34
N THR A 106 -7.54 -11.75 17.14
CA THR A 106 -7.82 -13.11 16.67
C THR A 106 -7.43 -13.32 15.21
N VAL A 107 -7.03 -14.55 14.84
CA VAL A 107 -6.60 -14.95 13.48
C VAL A 107 -7.60 -14.52 12.39
N PRO A 108 -8.92 -14.79 12.50
CA PRO A 108 -9.86 -14.39 11.46
C PRO A 108 -9.99 -12.87 11.34
N HIS A 109 -9.80 -12.12 12.43
CA HIS A 109 -9.89 -10.66 12.42
C HIS A 109 -8.73 -10.05 11.61
N ILE A 110 -7.51 -10.54 11.82
CA ILE A 110 -6.35 -10.06 11.06
C ILE A 110 -6.44 -10.45 9.59
N MET A 111 -7.00 -11.63 9.26
CA MET A 111 -7.24 -12.05 7.87
C MET A 111 -8.18 -11.09 7.13
N VAL A 112 -9.30 -10.70 7.76
CA VAL A 112 -10.23 -9.72 7.17
C VAL A 112 -9.58 -8.35 7.04
N ALA A 113 -8.87 -7.90 8.07
CA ALA A 113 -8.17 -6.62 8.04
C ALA A 113 -7.12 -6.57 6.92
N ARG A 114 -6.41 -7.67 6.67
CA ARG A 114 -5.45 -7.85 5.58
C ARG A 114 -6.12 -7.81 4.20
N PHE A 115 -7.27 -8.45 4.06
CA PHE A 115 -8.04 -8.39 2.81
C PHE A 115 -8.50 -6.95 2.49
N VAL A 116 -9.02 -6.23 3.49
CA VAL A 116 -9.47 -4.83 3.33
C VAL A 116 -8.29 -3.90 3.02
N THR A 117 -7.17 -4.06 3.72
CA THR A 117 -5.95 -3.28 3.45
C THR A 117 -5.44 -3.58 2.04
N GLY A 118 -5.43 -4.86 1.63
CA GLY A 118 -5.03 -5.30 0.29
C GLY A 118 -5.91 -4.73 -0.82
N LEU A 119 -7.23 -4.60 -0.61
CA LEU A 119 -8.12 -3.92 -1.56
C LEU A 119 -7.69 -2.47 -1.80
N GLY A 120 -7.38 -1.73 -0.72
CA GLY A 120 -6.90 -0.36 -0.79
C GLY A 120 -5.56 -0.25 -1.52
N SER A 121 -4.59 -1.10 -1.16
CA SER A 121 -3.27 -1.15 -1.80
C SER A 121 -3.34 -1.54 -3.28
N GLY A 122 -4.27 -2.41 -3.69
CA GLY A 122 -4.47 -2.75 -5.11
C GLY A 122 -4.99 -1.58 -5.95
N ILE A 123 -5.91 -0.78 -5.39
CA ILE A 123 -6.41 0.43 -6.04
C ILE A 123 -5.30 1.49 -6.12
N GLU A 124 -4.50 1.62 -5.07
CA GLU A 124 -3.39 2.55 -5.00
C GLU A 124 -2.29 2.23 -6.02
N THR A 125 -1.80 0.99 -6.03
CA THR A 125 -0.69 0.53 -6.88
C THR A 125 -1.03 0.58 -8.37
N SER A 126 -2.30 0.42 -8.75
CA SER A 126 -2.76 0.59 -10.14
C SER A 126 -2.99 2.07 -10.52
N THR A 127 -3.41 2.91 -9.57
CA THR A 127 -3.75 4.32 -9.83
C THR A 127 -2.54 5.25 -9.77
N ALA A 128 -1.60 5.02 -8.86
CA ALA A 128 -0.39 5.84 -8.66
C ALA A 128 0.51 5.95 -9.93
N PRO A 129 0.87 4.87 -10.65
CA PRO A 129 1.68 4.98 -11.86
C PRO A 129 0.94 5.68 -12.99
N MET A 130 -0.37 5.45 -13.09
CA MET A 130 -1.20 6.07 -14.09
C MET A 130 -1.28 7.58 -13.86
N TYR A 131 -1.51 8.00 -12.61
CA TYR A 131 -1.53 9.41 -12.23
C TYR A 131 -0.18 10.10 -12.48
N GLN A 132 0.93 9.43 -12.15
CA GLN A 132 2.27 9.93 -12.42
C GLN A 132 2.55 10.05 -13.93
N SER A 133 2.10 9.09 -14.74
CA SER A 133 2.26 9.14 -16.20
C SER A 133 1.45 10.27 -16.87
N GLU A 134 0.26 10.58 -16.35
CA GLU A 134 -0.58 11.69 -16.82
C GLU A 134 0.06 13.04 -16.50
N LEU A 135 0.75 13.16 -15.36
CA LEU A 135 1.42 14.39 -14.96
C LEU A 135 2.80 14.56 -15.58
N CYS A 136 3.46 13.50 -16.04
CA CYS A 136 4.80 13.57 -16.61
C CYS A 136 4.81 13.86 -18.11
N ASP A 137 5.84 14.61 -18.52
CA ASP A 137 6.18 14.85 -19.92
C ASP A 137 6.58 13.53 -20.61
N ALA A 138 6.16 13.34 -21.86
CA ALA A 138 6.24 12.07 -22.58
C ALA A 138 7.67 11.48 -22.60
N LYS A 139 8.68 12.35 -22.62
CA LYS A 139 10.10 11.97 -22.66
C LYS A 139 10.62 11.30 -21.37
N TYR A 140 9.98 11.55 -20.22
CA TYR A 140 10.47 11.07 -18.91
C TYR A 140 9.56 10.03 -18.24
N ARG A 141 8.42 9.69 -18.85
CA ARG A 141 7.43 8.75 -18.28
C ARG A 141 8.03 7.41 -17.91
N GLY A 142 8.84 6.83 -18.80
CA GLY A 142 9.48 5.53 -18.55
C GLY A 142 10.40 5.54 -17.34
N ARG A 143 11.21 6.59 -17.17
CA ARG A 143 12.16 6.71 -16.05
C ARG A 143 11.47 6.92 -14.71
N LEU A 144 10.31 7.59 -14.70
CA LEU A 144 9.53 7.75 -13.48
C LEU A 144 8.82 6.45 -13.07
N VAL A 145 8.21 5.74 -14.02
CA VAL A 145 7.55 4.45 -13.73
C VAL A 145 8.58 3.40 -13.27
N SER A 146 9.75 3.34 -13.92
CA SER A 146 10.82 2.42 -13.50
C SER A 146 11.39 2.74 -12.11
N SER A 147 11.26 3.98 -11.63
CA SER A 147 11.73 4.35 -10.29
C SER A 147 10.82 3.85 -9.17
N GLN A 148 9.53 3.61 -9.43
CA GLN A 148 8.55 3.19 -8.42
C GLN A 148 8.91 1.87 -7.72
N PRO A 149 9.21 0.77 -8.42
CA PRO A 149 9.61 -0.48 -7.76
C PRO A 149 10.93 -0.36 -7.00
N LEU A 150 11.84 0.56 -7.40
CA LEU A 150 13.05 0.83 -6.63
C LEU A 150 12.69 1.42 -5.25
N PHE A 151 11.72 2.33 -5.18
CA PHE A 151 11.24 2.91 -3.92
C PHE A 151 10.52 1.88 -3.05
N VAL A 152 9.81 0.92 -3.65
CA VAL A 152 9.24 -0.23 -2.90
C VAL A 152 10.36 -1.04 -2.25
N GLY A 153 11.42 -1.34 -3.00
CA GLY A 153 12.60 -2.03 -2.47
C GLY A 153 13.23 -1.29 -1.30
N VAL A 154 13.43 0.03 -1.41
CA VAL A 154 13.93 0.87 -0.31
C VAL A 154 13.02 0.78 0.93
N GLY A 155 11.70 0.77 0.76
CA GLY A 155 10.75 0.60 1.87
C GLY A 155 10.90 -0.75 2.59
N ILE A 156 11.13 -1.82 1.83
CA ILE A 156 11.35 -3.17 2.37
C ILE A 156 12.66 -3.24 3.17
N GLU A 157 13.75 -2.69 2.64
CA GLU A 157 15.05 -2.66 3.32
C GLU A 157 14.98 -1.89 4.66
N ILE A 158 14.25 -0.76 4.67
CA ILE A 158 14.03 0.02 5.90
C ILE A 158 13.25 -0.80 6.92
N ALA A 159 12.20 -1.51 6.50
CA ALA A 159 11.42 -2.37 7.39
C ALA A 159 12.29 -3.47 8.02
N TYR A 160 13.11 -4.16 7.23
CA TYR A 160 14.01 -5.19 7.73
C TYR A 160 15.06 -4.64 8.70
N THR A 161 15.62 -3.47 8.41
CA THR A 161 16.60 -2.82 9.29
C THR A 161 15.97 -2.45 10.63
N LEU A 162 14.74 -1.93 10.63
CA LEU A 162 14.01 -1.61 11.85
C LEU A 162 13.67 -2.86 12.67
N GLN A 163 13.23 -3.94 12.01
CA GLN A 163 12.93 -5.20 12.67
C GLN A 163 14.19 -5.80 13.32
N HIS A 164 15.33 -5.77 12.63
CA HIS A 164 16.60 -6.23 13.17
C HIS A 164 17.02 -5.41 14.40
N TYR A 165 16.78 -4.09 14.42
CA TYR A 165 17.06 -3.25 15.59
C TYR A 165 16.13 -3.56 16.77
N ILE A 166 14.88 -3.97 16.52
CA ILE A 166 13.90 -4.28 17.58
C ILE A 166 14.17 -5.65 18.25
N ILE A 167 14.77 -6.60 17.54
CA ILE A 167 15.02 -7.98 18.01
C ILE A 167 16.36 -8.12 18.76
N CYS A 168 17.32 -7.21 18.55
CA CYS A 168 18.62 -7.18 19.24
C CYS A 168 18.55 -6.42 20.58
#